data_AF-A0A0H3GHM6-F1
#
_entry.id   AF-A0A0H3GHM6-F1
#
_cell.length_a   1.000
_cell.length_b   1.000
_cell.length_c   1.000
_cell.angle_alpha   90.00
_cell.angle_beta   90.00
_cell.angle_gamma   90.00
#
_symmetry.space_group_name_H-M   'P 1'
#
loop_
_entity.id
_entity.type
_entity.pdbx_description
1 polymer ?
#
loop_
_entity_poly.entity_id
_entity_poly.type
_entity_poly.pdbx_seq_one_letter_code
_entity_poly.pdbx_strand_id
1 'polypeptide(L)' 'MEKLNALGIVTMLVNRVHSKIVIGDEGLLCIGSFNWFSATRDEKYKRYDTSMVYRGESLQAEIKTIYSSLEQRKL' A
#
# COMPACT_ATOMS: atom_id res chain seq x y z
N MET A 1 10.93 -8.81 -9.49
CA MET A 1 9.65 -9.02 -10.21
C MET A 1 9.48 -10.48 -10.60
N GLU A 2 10.45 -11.11 -11.27
CA GLU A 2 10.34 -12.48 -11.79
C GLU A 2 9.76 -13.52 -10.81
N LYS A 3 10.28 -13.59 -9.57
CA LYS A 3 9.76 -14.54 -8.56
C LYS A 3 8.29 -14.29 -8.19
N LEU A 4 7.86 -13.03 -8.11
CA LEU A 4 6.47 -12.67 -7.80
C LEU A 4 5.57 -12.96 -9.01
N ASN A 5 6.02 -12.60 -10.20
CA ASN A 5 5.30 -12.86 -11.44
C ASN A 5 5.10 -14.36 -11.68
N ALA A 6 6.10 -15.19 -11.36
CA ALA A 6 6.00 -16.66 -11.43
C ALA A 6 4.94 -17.24 -10.47
N LEU A 7 4.60 -16.52 -9.40
CA LEU A 7 3.51 -16.86 -8.48
C LEU A 7 2.15 -16.27 -8.92
N GLY A 8 2.08 -15.64 -10.10
CA GLY A 8 0.87 -14.99 -10.60
C GLY A 8 0.60 -13.61 -10.02
N ILE A 9 1.54 -13.03 -9.27
CA ILE A 9 1.39 -11.70 -8.69
C ILE A 9 1.81 -10.66 -9.74
N VAL A 10 0.89 -9.79 -10.12
CA VAL A 10 1.18 -8.66 -11.00
C VAL A 10 2.03 -7.65 -10.24
N THR A 11 3.23 -7.36 -10.75
CA THR A 11 4.10 -6.33 -10.18
C THR A 11 4.23 -5.14 -11.13
N MET A 12 4.27 -3.94 -10.57
CA MET A 12 4.40 -2.69 -11.33
C MET A 12 5.49 -1.83 -10.70
N LEU A 13 6.36 -1.27 -11.55
CA LEU A 13 7.29 -0.23 -11.16
C LEU A 13 6.57 1.11 -11.30
N VAL A 14 6.55 1.88 -10.21
CA VAL A 14 5.86 3.18 -10.17
C VAL A 14 6.82 4.21 -9.62
N ASN A 15 6.93 5.34 -10.32
CA ASN A 15 7.84 6.40 -9.90
C ASN A 15 7.27 7.17 -8.69
N ARG A 16 8.14 7.47 -7.72
CA ARG A 16 7.85 8.28 -6.51
C ARG A 16 6.64 7.83 -5.69
N VAL A 17 6.61 6.58 -5.22
CA VAL A 17 5.59 6.12 -4.26
C VAL A 17 6.12 6.27 -2.83
N HIS A 18 5.56 7.22 -2.07
CA HIS A 18 5.84 7.36 -0.64
C HIS A 18 4.71 6.83 0.25
N SER A 19 3.47 6.79 -0.24
CA SER A 19 2.34 6.21 0.50
C SER A 19 2.62 4.75 0.85
N LYS A 20 2.32 4.36 2.09
CA LYS A 20 2.41 2.97 2.55
C LYS A 20 1.01 2.45 2.81
N ILE A 21 0.45 1.89 1.76
CA ILE A 21 -0.95 1.50 1.68
C ILE A 21 -1.08 0.02 1.36
N VAL A 22 -2.11 -0.60 1.91
CA VAL A 22 -2.61 -1.92 1.52
C VAL A 22 -4.09 -1.76 1.22
N ILE A 23 -4.48 -2.14 0.01
CA ILE A 23 -5.88 -2.18 -0.43
C ILE A 23 -6.24 -3.65 -0.58
N GLY A 24 -7.27 -4.09 0.15
CA GLY A 24 -7.71 -5.50 0.11
C GLY A 24 -8.75 -5.75 -0.97
N ASP A 25 -9.69 -4.83 -1.10
CA ASP A 25 -10.79 -4.81 -2.06
C ASP A 25 -11.30 -3.37 -2.20
N GLU A 26 -12.45 -3.17 -2.84
CA GLU A 26 -13.10 -1.87 -3.06
C GLU A 26 -13.62 -1.20 -1.78
N GLY A 27 -13.60 -1.89 -0.63
CA GLY A 27 -14.11 -1.41 0.65
C GLY A 27 -13.12 -1.55 1.81
N LEU A 28 -11.86 -1.92 1.57
CA LEU A 28 -10.83 -2.08 2.60
C LEU A 28 -9.56 -1.31 2.24
N LEU A 29 -9.27 -0.26 3.02
CA LEU A 29 -8.06 0.54 2.90
C LEU A 29 -7.30 0.56 4.23
N CYS A 30 -6.05 0.11 4.19
CA CYS A 30 -5.11 0.21 5.30
C CYS A 30 -4.04 1.25 4.94
N ILE A 31 -3.80 2.20 5.84
CA ILE A 31 -2.73 3.19 5.72
C ILE A 31 -1.79 3.06 6.93
N GLY A 32 -0.51 3.34 6.74
CA GLY A 32 0.47 3.32 7.82
C GLY A 32 1.57 4.36 7.67
N SER A 33 2.17 4.75 8.79
CA SER A 33 3.38 5.59 8.83
C SER A 33 4.64 4.82 8.38
N PHE A 34 4.60 3.49 8.44
CA PHE A 34 5.74 2.63 8.22
C PHE A 34 5.71 1.90 6.88
N ASN A 35 6.86 1.43 6.43
CA ASN A 35 6.95 0.53 5.29
C ASN A 35 6.51 -0.89 5.67
N TRP A 36 5.41 -1.33 5.08
CA TRP A 36 4.90 -2.69 5.24
C TRP A 36 6.01 -3.72 4.97
N PHE A 37 6.17 -4.65 5.90
CA PHE A 37 7.18 -5.73 5.85
C PHE A 37 8.66 -5.31 5.87
N SER A 38 8.97 -4.02 6.06
CA SER A 38 10.37 -3.55 6.16
C SER A 38 10.64 -2.50 7.24
N ALA A 39 9.65 -2.19 8.07
CA ALA A 39 9.86 -1.38 9.27
C ALA A 39 10.89 -2.02 10.18
N THR A 40 11.88 -1.23 10.61
CA THR A 40 12.86 -1.67 11.61
C THR A 40 12.13 -2.05 12.90
N ARG A 41 12.61 -3.12 13.51
CA ARG A 41 12.04 -3.66 14.75
C ARG A 41 12.98 -3.47 15.93
N ASP A 42 13.98 -2.60 15.81
CA ASP A 42 14.84 -2.24 16.94
C ASP A 42 14.03 -1.57 18.04
N GLU A 43 14.36 -1.87 19.30
CA GLU A 43 13.64 -1.39 20.50
C GLU A 43 13.31 0.11 20.44
N LYS A 44 14.25 0.94 19.99
CA LYS A 44 14.11 2.40 19.89
C LYS A 44 13.05 2.88 18.90
N TYR A 45 12.64 2.06 17.95
CA TYR A 45 11.65 2.40 16.91
C TYR A 45 10.35 1.61 17.04
N LYS A 46 10.32 0.58 17.91
CA LYS A 46 9.09 -0.15 18.21
C LYS A 46 8.03 0.82 18.75
N ARG A 47 6.76 0.60 18.36
CA ARG A 47 5.55 1.28 18.89
C ARG A 47 5.37 2.76 18.52
N TYR A 48 6.21 3.34 17.68
CA TYR A 48 6.02 4.72 17.21
C TYR A 48 5.19 4.83 15.94
N ASP A 49 5.01 3.70 15.25
CA ASP A 49 4.25 3.66 14.03
C ASP A 49 2.77 3.46 14.27
N THR A 50 1.96 4.19 13.51
CA THR A 50 0.51 4.09 13.54
C THR A 50 0.01 3.57 12.20
N SER A 51 -0.93 2.63 12.26
CA SER A 51 -1.70 2.19 11.11
C SER A 51 -3.19 2.36 11.38
N MET A 52 -3.93 2.73 10.35
CA MET A 52 -5.38 2.85 10.40
C MET A 52 -5.98 1.91 9.35
N VAL A 53 -7.06 1.25 9.74
CA VAL A 53 -7.86 0.39 8.86
C VAL A 53 -9.21 1.06 8.70
N TYR A 54 -9.54 1.40 7.47
CA TYR A 54 -10.85 1.89 7.09
C TYR A 54 -11.59 0.80 6.34
N ARG A 55 -12.89 0.66 6.65
CA ARG A 55 -13.79 -0.26 5.96
C ARG A 55 -15.10 0.42 5.61
N GLY A 56 -15.63 0.12 4.43
CA GLY A 56 -16.95 0.54 3.99
C GLY A 56 -16.98 1.01 2.54
N GLU A 57 -18.18 1.00 1.96
CA GLU A 57 -18.42 1.37 0.56
C GLU A 57 -18.02 2.82 0.24
N SER A 58 -18.01 3.71 1.24
CA SER A 58 -17.57 5.10 1.08
C SER A 58 -16.11 5.24 0.63
N LEU A 59 -15.30 4.17 0.70
CA LEU A 59 -13.90 4.17 0.30
C LEU A 59 -13.68 3.98 -1.19
N GLN A 60 -14.68 3.53 -1.95
CA GLN A 60 -14.52 3.19 -3.37
C GLN A 60 -13.93 4.34 -4.20
N ALA A 61 -14.41 5.56 -3.97
CA ALA A 61 -13.93 6.75 -4.68
C ALA A 61 -12.46 7.06 -4.37
N GLU A 62 -12.06 6.93 -3.12
CA GLU A 62 -10.67 7.15 -2.67
C GLU A 62 -9.74 6.07 -3.24
N ILE A 63 -10.14 4.79 -3.13
CA ILE A 63 -9.38 3.65 -3.66
C ILE A 63 -9.18 3.81 -5.18
N LYS A 64 -10.23 4.18 -5.92
CA LYS A 64 -10.14 4.43 -7.36
C LYS A 64 -9.20 5.59 -7.69
N THR A 65 -9.22 6.66 -6.89
CA THR A 65 -8.32 7.81 -7.02
C THR A 65 -6.86 7.39 -6.82
N ILE A 66 -6.59 6.57 -5.81
CA ILE A 66 -5.26 6.01 -5.53
C ILE A 66 -4.76 5.17 -6.71
N TYR A 67 -5.56 4.22 -7.21
CA TYR A 67 -5.19 3.42 -8.37
C TYR A 67 -4.90 4.27 -9.60
N SER A 68 -5.76 5.25 -9.89
CA SER A 68 -5.58 6.15 -11.03
C SER A 68 -4.28 6.95 -10.92
N SER A 69 -3.94 7.44 -9.73
CA SER A 69 -2.68 8.15 -9.47
C SER A 69 -1.45 7.25 -9.65
N LEU A 70 -1.54 5.98 -9.25
CA LEU A 70 -0.43 5.03 -9.41
C LEU A 70 -0.22 4.67 -10.88
N GLU A 71 -1.29 4.39 -11.63
CA GLU A 71 -1.19 4.01 -13.04
C GLU A 71 -0.57 5.14 -13.89
N GLN A 72 -0.91 6.39 -13.61
CA GLN A 72 -0.34 7.57 -14.30
C GLN A 72 1.19 7.73 -14.09
N ARG A 73 1.77 7.06 -13.10
CA ARG A 73 3.20 7.16 -12.75
C ARG A 73 3.96 5.86 -12.99
N LYS A 74 3.34 4.89 -13.66
CA LYS A 74 3.93 3.62 -14.02
C LYS A 74 5.11 3.82 -14.98
N LEU A 75 6.16 3.04 -14.79
CA LEU A 75 7.36 3.00 -15.63
C LEU A 75 7.28 1.88 -16.66
#